data_AF-A0A972QQI6-F1
#
_entry.id   AF-A0A972QQI6-F1
#
_cell.length_a   1.000
_cell.length_b   1.000
_cell.length_c   1.000
_cell.angle_alpha   90.00
_cell.angle_beta   90.00
_cell.angle_gamma   90.00
#
_symmetry.space_group_name_H-M   'P 1'
#
loop_
_entity.id
_entity.type
_entity.pdbx_description
1 polymer ?
#
loop_
_entity_poly.entity_id
_entity_poly.type
_entity_poly.pdbx_seq_one_letter_code
_entity_poly.pdbx_strand_id
1 'polypeptide(L)'
;MKGPKLFLLPFSLLLIFILLSGCSKGQKKQEPLQPGQDWLDDMRGRIEKHIDDPAKKTQLLQLVDQDEKTFREMYQETKTVYHDMYTIDKSYNSTQDDFRKLFADYNATRDRLRNQAVENRFKMKALTTPEEWHHLSKISKGDGLFEQLIQYPKK
;
A
#
# COMPACT_ATOMS: atom_id res chain seq x y z
N MET A 1 35.39 62.43 -14.09
CA MET A 1 34.64 61.67 -13.04
C MET A 1 33.58 60.83 -13.76
N LYS A 2 33.89 59.57 -14.09
CA LYS A 2 33.31 58.34 -13.51
C LYS A 2 31.83 58.42 -13.10
N GLY A 3 31.00 57.69 -13.85
CA GLY A 3 29.79 57.06 -13.32
C GLY A 3 28.88 56.48 -14.40
N PRO A 4 29.03 55.22 -14.84
CA PRO A 4 27.97 54.50 -15.52
C PRO A 4 27.15 53.73 -14.47
N LYS A 5 25.90 54.13 -14.23
CA LYS A 5 24.97 53.32 -13.43
C LYS A 5 23.56 53.44 -14.02
N LEU A 6 23.33 52.85 -15.19
CA LEU A 6 21.98 52.67 -15.69
C LEU A 6 21.87 51.48 -16.66
N PHE A 7 22.45 50.33 -16.31
CA PHE A 7 22.33 49.11 -17.14
C PHE A 7 22.19 47.80 -16.35
N LEU A 8 21.92 47.86 -15.03
CA LEU A 8 21.83 46.68 -14.16
C LEU A 8 20.40 46.29 -13.77
N LEU A 9 19.40 47.13 -14.03
CA LEU A 9 18.01 46.88 -13.66
C LEU A 9 17.28 45.78 -14.47
N PRO A 10 17.49 45.60 -15.80
CA PRO A 10 16.74 44.57 -16.53
C PRO A 10 17.26 43.15 -16.25
N PHE A 11 18.54 43.00 -15.86
CA PHE A 11 19.14 41.69 -15.58
C PHE A 11 18.69 41.11 -14.23
N SER A 12 18.38 41.98 -13.26
CA SER A 12 17.94 41.57 -11.92
C SER A 12 16.48 41.06 -11.92
N LEU A 13 15.62 41.60 -12.79
CA LEU A 13 14.24 41.13 -12.97
C LEU A 13 14.15 39.79 -13.71
N LEU A 14 15.06 39.52 -14.67
CA LEU A 14 15.06 38.27 -15.43
C LEU A 14 15.48 37.06 -14.56
N LEU A 15 16.38 37.27 -13.60
CA LEU A 15 16.84 36.24 -12.66
C LEU A 15 15.76 35.79 -11.68
N ILE A 16 14.81 36.68 -11.33
CA ILE A 16 13.68 36.36 -10.44
C ILE A 16 12.67 35.44 -11.13
N PHE A 17 12.43 35.62 -12.44
CA PHE A 17 11.51 34.76 -13.20
C PHE A 17 12.03 33.33 -13.42
N ILE A 18 13.36 33.16 -13.56
CA ILE A 18 13.97 31.83 -13.73
C ILE A 18 13.90 31.01 -12.42
N LEU A 19 13.97 31.67 -11.26
CA LEU A 19 13.87 31.01 -9.95
C LEU A 19 12.44 30.53 -9.61
N LEU A 20 11.41 31.10 -10.21
CA LEU A 20 10.01 30.68 -10.01
C LEU A 20 9.57 29.51 -10.92
N SER A 21 10.41 29.10 -11.87
CA SER A 21 10.09 28.02 -12.83
C SER A 21 10.54 26.62 -12.35
N GLY A 22 11.08 26.52 -11.14
CA GLY A 22 11.59 25.28 -10.56
C GLY A 22 10.50 24.48 -9.84
N CYS A 23 10.18 23.30 -10.40
CA CYS A 23 9.38 22.22 -9.82
C CYS A 23 7.87 22.18 -10.14
N SER A 24 7.53 22.21 -11.42
CA SER A 24 6.42 21.36 -11.92
C SER A 24 7.02 20.06 -12.48
N LYS A 25 7.57 19.22 -11.61
CA LYS A 25 7.72 17.79 -11.97
C LYS A 25 6.30 17.27 -11.96
N GLY A 26 5.69 17.16 -13.14
CA GLY A 26 4.37 16.58 -13.30
C GLY A 26 4.29 15.32 -12.45
N GLN A 27 3.45 15.37 -11.42
CA GLN A 27 3.10 14.17 -10.68
C GLN A 27 2.49 13.27 -11.74
N LYS A 28 3.22 12.23 -12.17
CA LYS A 28 2.58 11.09 -12.81
C LYS A 28 1.41 10.78 -11.90
N LYS A 29 0.17 10.81 -12.42
CA LYS A 29 -0.97 10.25 -11.69
C LYS A 29 -0.51 8.87 -11.25
N GLN A 30 -0.15 8.74 -9.97
CA GLN A 30 0.04 7.42 -9.40
C GLN A 30 -1.34 6.82 -9.55
N GLU A 31 -1.45 5.81 -10.42
CA GLU A 31 -2.59 4.92 -10.29
C GLU A 31 -2.68 4.52 -8.82
N PRO A 32 -3.89 4.50 -8.24
CA PRO A 32 -4.05 4.19 -6.84
C PRO A 32 -3.32 2.88 -6.57
N LEU A 33 -2.25 2.95 -5.77
CA LEU A 33 -1.48 1.80 -5.33
C LEU A 33 -2.48 0.81 -4.74
N GLN A 34 -2.65 -0.33 -5.41
CA GLN A 34 -3.51 -1.40 -4.94
C GLN A 34 -2.72 -2.11 -3.83
N PRO A 35 -3.20 -2.10 -2.57
CA PRO A 35 -2.41 -2.59 -1.45
C PRO A 35 -1.98 -4.04 -1.66
N GLY A 36 -0.67 -4.30 -1.55
CA GLY A 36 -0.10 -5.64 -1.69
C GLY A 36 0.03 -6.17 -3.12
N GLN A 37 -0.24 -5.36 -4.17
CA GLN A 37 -0.18 -5.82 -5.56
C GLN A 37 1.18 -6.42 -5.95
N ASP A 38 2.27 -5.76 -5.58
CA ASP A 38 3.63 -6.26 -5.87
C ASP A 38 3.87 -7.64 -5.25
N TRP A 39 3.39 -7.85 -4.01
CA TRP A 39 3.51 -9.13 -3.33
C TRP A 39 2.64 -10.20 -3.99
N LEU A 40 1.42 -9.86 -4.39
CA LEU A 40 0.50 -10.77 -5.06
C LEU A 40 1.06 -11.24 -6.41
N ASP A 41 1.59 -10.31 -7.21
CA ASP A 41 2.15 -10.62 -8.52
C ASP A 41 3.46 -11.43 -8.40
N ASP A 42 4.30 -11.10 -7.42
CA ASP A 42 5.50 -11.89 -7.09
C ASP A 42 5.14 -13.29 -6.59
N MET A 43 4.07 -13.45 -5.79
CA MET A 43 3.59 -14.77 -5.39
C MET A 43 3.08 -15.59 -6.58
N ARG A 44 2.27 -15.00 -7.46
CA ARG A 44 1.82 -15.65 -8.70
C ARG A 44 3.01 -16.07 -9.56
N GLY A 45 3.99 -15.19 -9.74
CA GLY A 45 5.20 -15.49 -10.50
C GLY A 45 6.02 -16.66 -9.92
N ARG A 46 6.14 -16.74 -8.58
CA ARG A 46 6.80 -17.87 -7.92
C ARG A 46 6.03 -19.17 -8.07
N ILE A 47 4.70 -19.14 -7.93
CA ILE A 47 3.83 -20.30 -8.17
C ILE A 47 4.01 -20.80 -9.60
N GLU A 48 3.97 -19.90 -10.59
CA GLU A 48 4.13 -20.28 -11.99
C GLU A 48 5.47 -20.94 -12.28
N LYS A 49 6.54 -20.43 -11.64
CA LYS A 49 7.91 -20.87 -11.86
C LYS A 49 8.29 -22.15 -11.12
N HIS A 50 7.75 -22.38 -9.93
CA HIS A 50 8.24 -23.41 -9.01
C HIS A 50 7.24 -24.52 -8.74
N ILE A 51 6.04 -24.46 -9.31
CA ILE A 51 5.01 -25.49 -9.17
C ILE A 51 4.73 -26.11 -10.54
N ASP A 52 5.16 -27.35 -10.74
CA ASP A 52 5.00 -28.05 -12.01
C ASP A 52 3.61 -28.70 -12.15
N ASP A 53 3.04 -29.18 -11.05
CA ASP A 53 1.71 -29.81 -11.04
C ASP A 53 0.61 -28.77 -11.34
N PRO A 54 -0.11 -28.90 -12.47
CA PRO A 54 -1.11 -27.91 -12.90
C PRO A 54 -2.33 -27.85 -11.97
N ALA A 55 -2.72 -28.95 -11.34
CA ALA A 55 -3.83 -28.98 -10.39
C ALA A 55 -3.45 -28.25 -9.10
N LYS A 56 -2.25 -28.54 -8.57
CA LYS A 56 -1.70 -27.84 -7.40
C LYS A 56 -1.52 -26.34 -7.68
N LYS A 57 -0.98 -25.98 -8.84
CA LYS A 57 -0.82 -24.60 -9.30
C LYS A 57 -2.15 -23.85 -9.29
N THR A 58 -3.19 -24.45 -9.84
CA THR A 58 -4.55 -23.87 -9.85
C THR A 58 -5.05 -23.58 -8.43
N GLN A 59 -4.89 -24.53 -7.50
CA GLN A 59 -5.30 -24.35 -6.10
C GLN A 59 -4.51 -23.24 -5.39
N LEU A 60 -3.19 -23.16 -5.62
CA LEU A 60 -2.35 -22.11 -5.05
C LEU A 60 -2.72 -20.73 -5.58
N LEU A 61 -2.97 -20.59 -6.89
CA LEU A 61 -3.41 -19.32 -7.48
C LEU A 61 -4.77 -18.88 -6.92
N GLN A 62 -5.71 -19.80 -6.71
CA GLN A 62 -6.98 -19.49 -6.04
C GLN A 62 -6.79 -18.97 -4.62
N LEU A 63 -5.81 -19.48 -3.87
CA LEU A 63 -5.48 -18.95 -2.54
C LEU A 63 -4.89 -17.53 -2.63
N VAL A 64 -4.09 -17.23 -3.66
CA VAL A 64 -3.59 -15.86 -3.90
C VAL A 64 -4.74 -14.90 -4.24
N ASP A 65 -5.72 -15.33 -5.04
CA ASP A 65 -6.91 -14.52 -5.34
C ASP A 65 -7.76 -14.25 -4.08
N GLN A 66 -7.82 -15.21 -3.15
CA GLN A 66 -8.46 -15.02 -1.85
C GLN A 66 -7.71 -14.02 -0.97
N ASP A 67 -6.37 -14.06 -0.97
CA ASP A 67 -5.54 -13.06 -0.28
C ASP A 67 -5.72 -11.67 -0.88
N GLU A 68 -5.78 -11.55 -2.20
CA GLU A 68 -6.05 -10.29 -2.88
C GLU A 68 -7.40 -9.70 -2.44
N LYS A 69 -8.46 -10.50 -2.42
CA LYS A 69 -9.77 -10.07 -1.92
C LYS A 69 -9.67 -9.59 -0.47
N THR A 70 -8.94 -10.34 0.37
CA THR A 70 -8.73 -10.02 1.78
C THR A 70 -8.02 -8.67 1.96
N PHE A 71 -6.97 -8.40 1.16
CA PHE A 71 -6.25 -7.12 1.23
C PHE A 71 -7.08 -5.95 0.72
N ARG A 72 -7.85 -6.14 -0.36
CA ARG A 72 -8.79 -5.14 -0.85
C ARG A 72 -9.84 -4.81 0.21
N GLU A 73 -10.41 -5.82 0.86
CA GLU A 73 -11.39 -5.63 1.93
C GLU A 73 -10.77 -4.89 3.11
N MET A 74 -9.58 -5.29 3.57
CA MET A 74 -8.87 -4.60 4.66
C MET A 74 -8.61 -3.11 4.35
N TYR A 75 -8.28 -2.80 3.10
CA TYR A 75 -8.11 -1.42 2.66
C TYR A 75 -9.41 -0.62 2.67
N GLN A 76 -10.51 -1.19 2.18
CA GLN A 76 -11.81 -0.52 2.20
C GLN A 76 -12.33 -0.32 3.62
N GLU A 77 -12.18 -1.30 4.49
CA GLU A 77 -12.54 -1.20 5.92
C GLU A 77 -11.74 -0.10 6.61
N THR A 78 -10.45 0.01 6.28
CA THR A 78 -9.60 1.08 6.79
C THR A 78 -10.08 2.46 6.30
N LYS A 79 -10.44 2.60 5.03
CA LYS A 79 -11.02 3.86 4.52
C LYS A 79 -12.34 4.21 5.20
N THR A 80 -13.19 3.20 5.41
CA THR A 80 -14.51 3.35 6.03
C THR A 80 -14.36 3.82 7.47
N VAL A 81 -13.51 3.17 8.28
CA VAL A 81 -13.30 3.59 9.67
C VAL A 81 -12.73 5.01 9.76
N TYR A 82 -11.85 5.44 8.85
CA TYR A 82 -11.37 6.83 8.81
C TYR A 82 -12.48 7.82 8.48
N HIS A 83 -13.35 7.50 7.53
CA HIS A 83 -14.51 8.32 7.18
C HIS A 83 -15.50 8.43 8.35
N ASP A 84 -15.78 7.32 9.01
CA ASP A 84 -16.74 7.26 10.11
C ASP A 84 -16.19 7.97 11.34
N MET A 85 -14.89 7.80 11.63
CA MET A 85 -14.21 8.56 12.67
C MET A 85 -14.33 10.07 12.44
N TYR A 86 -14.10 10.53 11.20
CA TYR A 86 -14.29 11.95 10.85
C TYR A 86 -15.74 12.41 11.00
N THR A 87 -16.70 11.54 10.72
CA THR A 87 -18.12 11.84 10.86
C THR A 87 -18.52 11.98 12.34
N ILE A 88 -18.03 11.08 13.20
CA ILE A 88 -18.23 11.14 14.65
C ILE A 88 -17.55 12.39 15.22
N ASP A 89 -16.30 12.67 14.84
CA ASP A 89 -15.53 13.82 15.34
C ASP A 89 -16.19 15.18 15.06
N LYS A 90 -16.91 15.29 13.94
CA LYS A 90 -17.65 16.51 13.57
C LYS A 90 -18.93 16.76 14.36
N SER A 91 -19.47 15.73 15.01
CA SER A 91 -20.74 15.83 15.71
C SER A 91 -20.50 16.26 17.17
N TYR A 92 -21.06 17.41 17.55
CA TYR A 92 -21.02 17.91 18.93
C TYR A 92 -21.76 17.02 19.94
N ASN A 93 -22.58 16.07 19.47
CA ASN A 93 -23.31 15.13 20.30
C ASN A 93 -22.62 13.77 20.42
N SER A 94 -21.48 13.58 19.76
CA SER A 94 -20.76 12.31 19.81
C SER A 94 -20.23 12.03 21.20
N THR A 95 -20.33 10.76 21.60
CA THR A 95 -19.91 10.28 22.91
C THR A 95 -18.67 9.41 22.79
N GLN A 96 -18.00 9.15 23.92
CA GLN A 96 -16.90 8.19 23.97
C GLN A 96 -17.34 6.78 23.51
N ASP A 97 -18.59 6.40 23.79
CA ASP A 97 -19.11 5.08 23.43
C ASP A 97 -19.28 4.91 21.91
N ASP A 98 -19.54 5.99 21.16
CA ASP A 98 -19.58 5.96 19.70
C ASP A 98 -18.21 5.59 19.11
N PHE A 99 -17.14 6.21 19.61
CA PHE A 99 -15.78 5.86 19.21
C PHE A 99 -15.39 4.44 19.63
N ARG A 100 -15.74 4.03 20.87
CA ARG A 100 -15.47 2.67 21.34
C ARG A 100 -16.14 1.63 20.46
N LYS A 101 -17.40 1.86 20.08
CA LYS A 101 -18.13 0.98 19.18
C LYS A 101 -17.47 0.93 17.80
N LEU A 102 -17.14 2.08 17.21
CA LEU A 102 -16.46 2.14 15.91
C LEU A 102 -15.16 1.32 15.92
N PHE A 103 -14.31 1.50 16.92
CA PHE A 103 -13.05 0.76 17.02
C PHE A 103 -13.26 -0.73 17.34
N ALA A 104 -14.26 -1.08 18.14
CA ALA A 104 -14.57 -2.49 18.42
C ALA A 104 -14.98 -3.22 17.13
N ASP A 105 -15.87 -2.63 16.34
CA ASP A 105 -16.36 -3.18 15.07
C ASP A 105 -15.20 -3.29 14.06
N TYR A 106 -14.39 -2.23 13.91
CA TYR A 106 -13.21 -2.25 13.03
C TYR A 106 -12.17 -3.31 13.44
N ASN A 107 -11.88 -3.43 14.74
CA ASN A 107 -10.93 -4.42 15.24
C ASN A 107 -11.41 -5.86 14.98
N ALA A 108 -12.71 -6.14 15.18
CA ALA A 108 -13.27 -7.45 14.90
C ALA A 108 -13.13 -7.83 13.43
N THR A 109 -13.44 -6.90 12.52
CA THR A 109 -13.26 -7.11 11.07
C THR A 109 -11.80 -7.31 10.70
N ARG A 110 -10.90 -6.45 11.21
CA ARG A 110 -9.46 -6.55 10.96
C ARG A 110 -8.90 -7.90 11.40
N ASP A 111 -9.31 -8.38 12.58
CA ASP A 111 -8.82 -9.64 13.12
C ASP A 111 -9.34 -10.84 12.32
N ARG A 112 -10.61 -10.81 11.85
CA ARG A 112 -11.12 -11.81 10.90
C ARG A 112 -10.30 -11.85 9.62
N LEU A 113 -10.07 -10.70 8.99
CA LEU A 113 -9.33 -10.60 7.72
C LEU A 113 -7.87 -11.05 7.88
N ARG A 114 -7.22 -10.67 8.99
CA ARG A 114 -5.86 -11.15 9.30
C ARG A 114 -5.83 -12.67 9.42
N ASN A 115 -6.78 -13.26 10.13
CA ASN A 115 -6.85 -14.70 10.31
C ASN A 115 -7.06 -15.43 8.96
N GLN A 116 -7.88 -14.87 8.06
CA GLN A 116 -8.06 -15.42 6.72
C GLN A 116 -6.75 -15.45 5.91
N ALA A 117 -5.98 -14.35 5.91
CA ALA A 117 -4.69 -14.31 5.22
C ALA A 117 -3.67 -15.31 5.81
N VAL A 118 -3.65 -15.45 7.15
CA VAL A 118 -2.78 -16.43 7.83
C VAL A 118 -3.20 -17.86 7.50
N GLU A 119 -4.51 -18.15 7.49
CA GLU A 119 -5.04 -19.46 7.14
C GLU A 119 -4.71 -19.84 5.70
N ASN A 120 -4.85 -18.90 4.75
CA ASN A 120 -4.46 -19.12 3.36
C ASN A 120 -2.97 -19.47 3.23
N ARG A 121 -2.10 -18.79 3.99
CA ARG A 121 -0.67 -19.13 4.03
C ARG A 121 -0.42 -20.56 4.54
N PHE A 122 -1.17 -21.01 5.54
CA PHE A 122 -1.10 -22.40 6.00
C PHE A 122 -1.61 -23.40 4.96
N LYS A 123 -2.69 -23.09 4.25
CA LYS A 123 -3.19 -23.90 3.13
C LYS A 123 -2.16 -23.99 2.00
N MET A 124 -1.52 -22.89 1.62
CA MET A 124 -0.45 -22.89 0.62
C MET A 124 0.71 -23.79 1.04
N LYS A 125 1.13 -23.71 2.32
CA LYS A 125 2.17 -24.58 2.87
C LYS A 125 1.77 -26.06 2.85
N ALA A 126 0.51 -26.38 3.15
CA ALA A 126 0.02 -27.76 3.16
C ALA A 126 -0.07 -28.37 1.74
N LEU A 127 -0.29 -27.55 0.72
CA LEU A 127 -0.35 -27.98 -0.69
C LEU A 127 1.04 -28.19 -1.32
N THR A 128 2.11 -27.71 -0.67
CA THR A 128 3.46 -27.69 -1.23
C THR A 128 4.39 -28.68 -0.54
N THR A 129 5.37 -29.18 -1.29
CA THR A 129 6.52 -29.87 -0.70
C THR A 129 7.39 -28.88 0.09
N PRO A 130 8.28 -29.34 0.97
CA PRO A 130 9.20 -28.46 1.68
C PRO A 130 10.04 -27.57 0.74
N GLU A 131 10.46 -28.09 -0.42
CA GLU A 131 11.26 -27.34 -1.40
C GLU A 131 10.43 -26.31 -2.16
N GLU A 132 9.23 -26.71 -2.63
CA GLU A 132 8.27 -25.77 -3.24
C GLU A 132 7.93 -24.64 -2.26
N TRP A 133 7.64 -24.98 -1.00
CA TRP A 133 7.37 -24.01 0.04
C TRP A 133 8.56 -23.09 0.33
N HIS A 134 9.79 -23.62 0.29
CA HIS A 134 10.99 -22.79 0.43
C HIS A 134 11.05 -21.70 -0.65
N HIS A 135 10.75 -22.06 -1.90
CA HIS A 135 10.69 -21.09 -3.00
C HIS A 135 9.56 -20.07 -2.86
N LEU A 136 8.37 -20.49 -2.42
CA LEU A 136 7.23 -19.58 -2.24
C LEU A 136 7.39 -18.65 -1.03
N SER A 137 7.95 -19.17 0.08
CA SER A 137 8.00 -18.45 1.37
C SER A 137 9.20 -17.52 1.52
N LYS A 138 10.16 -17.56 0.59
CA LYS A 138 11.30 -16.64 0.58
C LYS A 138 10.78 -15.21 0.46
N ILE A 139 11.05 -14.39 1.47
CA ILE A 139 10.65 -12.98 1.47
C ILE A 139 11.23 -12.33 0.21
N SER A 140 10.39 -11.64 -0.56
CA SER A 140 10.82 -11.00 -1.81
C SER A 140 11.89 -9.95 -1.48
N LYS A 141 12.83 -9.74 -2.40
CA LYS A 141 13.98 -8.84 -2.19
C LYS A 141 13.61 -7.35 -2.15
N GLY A 142 12.35 -7.02 -2.36
CA GLY A 142 11.81 -5.68 -2.10
C GLY A 142 10.94 -5.79 -0.87
N ASP A 143 11.30 -5.03 0.17
CA ASP A 143 10.47 -4.62 1.30
C ASP A 143 9.16 -5.40 1.39
N GLY A 144 9.09 -6.38 2.29
CA GLY A 144 7.97 -7.34 2.32
C GLY A 144 6.61 -6.64 2.44
N LEU A 145 5.51 -7.40 2.30
CA LEU A 145 4.14 -6.89 2.45
C LEU A 145 3.96 -5.94 3.66
N PHE A 146 4.69 -6.18 4.74
CA PHE A 146 4.70 -5.35 5.95
C PHE A 146 5.52 -4.06 5.87
N GLU A 147 6.58 -4.00 5.07
CA GLU A 147 7.37 -2.78 4.84
C GLU A 147 6.70 -1.87 3.80
N GLN A 148 5.98 -2.43 2.81
CA GLN A 148 5.19 -1.62 1.86
C GLN A 148 3.97 -0.96 2.52
N LEU A 149 3.31 -1.65 3.46
CA LEU A 149 2.15 -1.10 4.18
C LEU A 149 2.54 -0.03 5.22
N ILE A 150 3.82 0.04 5.57
CA ILE A 150 4.39 1.03 6.47
C ILE A 150 5.47 1.80 5.70
N GLN A 151 5.07 2.57 4.68
CA GLN A 151 5.93 3.62 4.18
C GLN A 151 6.13 4.66 5.30
N TYR A 152 7.12 4.42 6.16
CA TYR A 152 7.69 5.50 6.95
C TYR A 152 8.24 6.54 5.97
N PRO A 153 8.00 7.85 6.19
CA PRO A 153 8.69 8.88 5.44
C PRO A 153 10.20 8.62 5.56
N LYS A 154 10.85 8.35 4.42
CA LYS A 154 12.30 8.25 4.37
C LYS A 154 12.86 9.60 4.83
N LYS A 155 13.65 9.58 5.91
CA LYS A 155 14.38 10.74 6.40
C LYS A 155 15.41 11.22 5.38
#